data_AF-A0AA42YDA4-F1
#
_entry.id   AF-A0AA42YDA4-F1
#
_cell.length_a   1.000
_cell.length_b   1.000
_cell.length_c   1.000
_cell.angle_alpha   90.00
_cell.angle_beta   90.00
_cell.angle_gamma   90.00
#
_symmetry.space_group_name_H-M   'P 1'
#
loop_
_entity.id
_entity.type
_entity.pdbx_description
1 polymer ?
#
loop_
_entity_poly.entity_id
_entity_poly.type
_entity_poly.pdbx_seq_one_letter_code
_entity_poly.pdbx_strand_id
1 'polypeptide(L)'
;MAMQESEKVAKRFASPLASAAAGAAAGVALVALIAAGWWLGAGGEPARGPAFEPVVAGAGSPTPAAHPAAQPSPHAGAGAGPAEDPETRGLRAAVAADPERDDLRRRLALKLLRQGAFFAAFEEAEKLLERDPEDVDGLFVLAAVRVRMGQPSRALPLLDEVLERAPNHVPALTARGQALLAAGHEAAAVATWERALELSGGSNRQVEELLREAASGPRASPTAGS
;
A
#
# COMPACT_ATOMS: atom_id res chain seq x y z
N MET A 1 33.51 -42.55 -35.03
CA MET A 1 33.25 -43.09 -33.67
C MET A 1 34.60 -43.44 -33.05
N ALA A 2 35.06 -42.88 -31.93
CA ALA A 2 34.50 -41.93 -31.00
C ALA A 2 35.66 -41.41 -30.12
N MET A 3 36.58 -40.63 -30.69
CA MET A 3 37.82 -40.26 -29.98
C MET A 3 38.41 -38.96 -30.54
N GLN A 4 37.62 -37.89 -30.64
CA GLN A 4 38.11 -36.58 -31.12
C GLN A 4 37.35 -35.37 -30.56
N GLU A 5 36.50 -35.51 -29.53
CA GLU A 5 35.73 -34.37 -29.00
C GLU A 5 35.80 -34.15 -27.48
N SER A 6 36.50 -34.98 -26.69
CA SER A 6 36.58 -34.79 -25.23
C SER A 6 37.74 -33.90 -24.76
N GLU A 7 38.60 -33.39 -25.65
CA GLU A 7 39.85 -32.72 -25.25
C GLU A 7 39.87 -31.18 -25.44
N LYS A 8 38.76 -30.56 -25.87
CA LYS A 8 38.72 -29.11 -26.18
C LYS A 8 37.87 -28.23 -25.27
N VAL A 9 37.16 -28.77 -24.29
CA VAL A 9 36.31 -27.95 -23.39
C VAL A 9 36.98 -27.65 -22.04
N ALA A 10 38.08 -28.32 -21.69
CA ALA A 10 38.76 -28.16 -20.39
C ALA A 10 39.80 -27.02 -20.34
N LYS A 11 39.81 -26.10 -21.31
CA LYS A 11 40.72 -24.93 -21.32
C LYS A 11 39.93 -23.65 -21.59
N ARG A 12 39.18 -23.18 -20.59
CA ARG A 12 38.81 -21.76 -20.48
C ARG A 12 38.26 -21.48 -19.09
N PHE A 13 39.01 -20.67 -18.34
CA PHE A 13 38.59 -19.86 -17.19
C PHE A 13 38.66 -20.46 -15.78
N ALA A 14 39.89 -20.76 -15.34
CA ALA A 14 40.42 -20.39 -14.02
C ALA A 14 41.70 -19.57 -14.34
N SER A 15 42.05 -18.40 -13.78
CA SER A 15 41.90 -17.75 -12.46
C SER A 15 42.22 -16.23 -12.65
N PRO A 16 42.73 -15.47 -11.64
CA PRO A 16 42.12 -14.92 -10.42
C PRO A 16 41.99 -13.37 -10.45
N LEU A 17 41.05 -12.79 -9.68
CA LEU A 17 41.02 -11.35 -9.38
C LEU A 17 41.86 -11.06 -8.13
N ALA A 18 42.93 -10.26 -8.26
CA ALA A 18 43.42 -9.37 -7.20
C ALA A 18 44.54 -8.42 -7.68
N SER A 19 44.51 -7.19 -7.13
CA SER A 19 45.60 -6.20 -7.02
C SER A 19 45.82 -5.30 -8.25
N ALA A 20 45.98 -3.97 -8.18
CA ALA A 20 45.92 -2.93 -7.14
C ALA A 20 45.94 -1.57 -7.91
N ALA A 21 45.13 -0.59 -7.50
CA ALA A 21 45.51 0.69 -6.89
C ALA A 21 46.30 1.72 -7.75
N ALA A 22 45.89 3.00 -7.55
CA ALA A 22 46.45 4.31 -7.99
C ALA A 22 45.67 4.95 -9.15
N GLY A 23 45.20 6.20 -9.10
CA GLY A 23 45.26 7.31 -8.13
C GLY A 23 44.38 8.45 -8.68
N ALA A 24 43.61 9.11 -7.80
CA ALA A 24 43.71 10.54 -7.47
C ALA A 24 43.25 11.58 -8.53
N ALA A 25 42.31 12.41 -8.06
CA ALA A 25 42.10 13.84 -8.35
C ALA A 25 41.09 14.27 -9.46
N ALA A 26 40.48 15.43 -9.17
CA ALA A 26 39.50 16.25 -9.92
C ALA A 26 38.04 15.76 -9.86
N GLY A 27 37.06 16.57 -9.45
CA GLY A 27 37.04 17.96 -9.02
C GLY A 27 35.67 18.29 -8.38
N VAL A 28 35.71 19.13 -7.37
CA VAL A 28 34.54 19.70 -6.69
C VAL A 28 34.12 20.98 -7.40
N ALA A 29 32.81 21.23 -7.39
CA ALA A 29 32.10 22.48 -7.65
C ALA A 29 31.92 22.93 -9.11
N LEU A 30 30.65 22.97 -9.54
CA LEU A 30 30.13 24.15 -10.23
C LEU A 30 28.63 24.32 -9.96
N VAL A 31 28.31 25.15 -8.97
CA VAL A 31 27.09 25.97 -8.98
C VAL A 31 27.57 27.38 -9.29
N ALA A 32 27.18 27.93 -10.43
CA ALA A 32 27.36 29.34 -10.74
C ALA A 32 26.20 29.85 -11.62
N LEU A 33 25.38 30.68 -11.00
CA LEU A 33 24.43 31.60 -11.62
C LEU A 33 25.16 32.58 -12.53
N ILE A 34 24.63 32.86 -13.72
CA ILE A 34 24.84 34.15 -14.38
C ILE A 34 23.49 34.73 -14.78
N ALA A 35 23.29 35.94 -14.27
CA ALA A 35 22.14 36.80 -14.46
C ALA A 35 22.27 37.64 -15.73
N ALA A 36 21.10 38.14 -16.13
CA ALA A 36 20.85 39.45 -16.75
C ALA A 36 21.31 39.70 -18.19
N GLY A 37 20.35 40.20 -18.97
CA GLY A 37 20.64 41.29 -19.90
C GLY A 37 20.38 41.02 -21.36
N TRP A 38 19.13 40.74 -21.76
CA TRP A 38 18.68 41.02 -23.12
C TRP A 38 17.39 41.82 -23.06
N TRP A 39 17.56 43.14 -23.17
CA TRP A 39 16.50 44.13 -23.38
C TRP A 39 16.88 44.92 -24.63
N LEU A 40 16.27 44.65 -25.78
CA LEU A 40 15.90 45.67 -26.79
C LEU A 40 15.07 45.11 -27.95
N GLY A 41 13.86 45.65 -28.11
CA GLY A 41 13.35 46.18 -29.39
C GLY A 41 12.87 45.21 -30.48
N ALA A 42 11.55 45.07 -30.61
CA ALA A 42 10.82 45.22 -31.88
C ALA A 42 9.31 45.24 -31.61
N GLY A 43 8.63 46.27 -32.11
CA GLY A 43 7.20 46.48 -31.95
C GLY A 43 6.33 45.57 -32.81
N GLY A 44 5.15 45.26 -32.28
CA GLY A 44 4.08 44.53 -32.96
C GLY A 44 2.90 44.30 -32.01
N GLU A 45 1.96 45.25 -31.95
CA GLU A 45 0.56 44.96 -31.59
C GLU A 45 -0.02 44.04 -32.69
N PRO A 46 -0.99 43.12 -32.44
CA PRO A 46 -2.23 43.44 -31.72
C PRO A 46 -2.89 42.28 -30.93
N ALA A 47 -3.79 42.62 -30.00
CA ALA A 47 -5.21 42.22 -30.00
C ALA A 47 -5.80 42.29 -28.59
N ARG A 48 -6.81 43.15 -28.45
CA ARG A 48 -7.66 43.29 -27.27
C ARG A 48 -8.39 41.98 -26.98
N GLY A 49 -8.04 41.33 -25.87
CA GLY A 49 -8.92 40.41 -25.15
C GLY A 49 -9.64 41.15 -24.00
N PRO A 50 -10.85 40.76 -23.60
CA PRO A 50 -11.63 41.50 -22.61
C PRO A 50 -11.05 41.35 -21.20
N ALA A 51 -11.27 42.42 -20.44
CA ALA A 51 -10.83 42.72 -19.09
C ALA A 51 -10.96 41.56 -18.08
N PHE A 52 -9.93 41.40 -17.26
CA PHE A 52 -10.06 40.92 -15.89
C PHE A 52 -9.24 41.83 -14.97
N GLU A 53 -9.93 42.41 -14.01
CA GLU A 53 -9.42 43.32 -12.98
C GLU A 53 -8.34 42.64 -12.11
N PRO A 54 -7.36 43.39 -11.57
CA PRO A 54 -6.37 42.85 -10.65
C PRO A 54 -6.93 42.88 -9.22
N VAL A 55 -7.17 41.71 -8.62
CA VAL A 55 -7.28 41.63 -7.15
C VAL A 55 -5.89 41.41 -6.56
N VAL A 56 -5.53 42.37 -5.73
CA VAL A 56 -4.29 42.51 -4.98
C VAL A 56 -4.03 41.37 -3.99
N ALA A 57 -2.74 41.21 -3.71
CA ALA A 57 -2.11 40.27 -2.81
C ALA A 57 -2.76 40.13 -1.42
N GLY A 58 -2.76 38.90 -0.92
CA GLY A 58 -2.87 38.56 0.49
C GLY A 58 -2.05 37.30 0.76
N ALA A 59 -0.85 37.49 1.30
CA ALA A 59 0.02 36.42 1.77
C ALA A 59 -0.64 35.67 2.94
N GLY A 60 -0.78 34.36 2.81
CA GLY A 60 -1.17 33.45 3.87
C GLY A 60 -0.57 32.08 3.58
N SER A 61 0.28 31.60 4.49
CA SER A 61 1.00 30.33 4.44
C SER A 61 0.07 29.13 4.18
N PRO A 62 0.53 28.05 3.51
CA PRO A 62 -0.27 26.83 3.41
C PRO A 62 -0.32 26.13 4.78
N THR A 63 -1.44 26.25 5.48
CA THR A 63 -1.81 25.31 6.55
C THR A 63 -2.05 23.93 5.93
N PRO A 64 -1.57 22.83 6.55
CA PRO A 64 -1.97 21.50 6.11
C PRO A 64 -3.48 21.38 6.27
N ALA A 65 -4.15 21.01 5.18
CA ALA A 65 -5.58 20.79 5.17
C ALA A 65 -5.92 19.70 6.20
N ALA A 66 -6.53 20.12 7.30
CA ALA A 66 -7.29 19.23 8.16
C ALA A 66 -8.33 18.55 7.26
N HIS A 67 -8.22 17.23 7.12
CA HIS A 67 -9.29 16.42 6.54
C HIS A 67 -10.57 16.75 7.33
N PRO A 68 -11.68 17.14 6.69
CA PRO A 68 -12.94 17.22 7.41
C PRO A 68 -13.25 15.79 7.87
N ALA A 69 -13.17 15.58 9.19
CA ALA A 69 -13.72 14.42 9.85
C ALA A 69 -15.21 14.35 9.47
N ALA A 70 -15.51 13.55 8.45
CA ALA A 70 -16.87 13.15 8.15
C ALA A 70 -17.30 12.31 9.35
N GLN A 71 -17.98 12.94 10.31
CA GLN A 71 -18.63 12.22 11.39
C GLN A 71 -19.59 11.20 10.77
N PRO A 72 -19.38 9.88 10.92
CA PRO A 72 -20.37 8.93 10.45
C PRO A 72 -21.60 9.05 11.36
N SER A 73 -22.75 9.30 10.73
CA SER A 73 -24.04 9.41 11.42
C SER A 73 -24.34 8.17 12.27
N PRO A 74 -24.94 8.33 13.48
CA PRO A 74 -25.12 7.23 14.43
C PRO A 74 -26.36 6.41 14.05
N HIS A 75 -26.31 5.65 12.97
CA HIS A 75 -27.47 4.87 12.53
C HIS A 75 -27.07 3.46 12.10
N ALA A 76 -27.77 2.49 12.71
CA ALA A 76 -27.90 1.08 12.36
C ALA A 76 -26.77 0.14 12.82
N GLY A 77 -26.92 -0.41 14.03
CA GLY A 77 -26.14 -1.60 14.39
C GLY A 77 -26.07 -2.02 15.86
N ALA A 78 -26.68 -1.32 16.82
CA ALA A 78 -26.87 -1.86 18.17
C ALA A 78 -28.02 -2.88 18.19
N GLY A 79 -28.00 -3.83 17.25
CA GLY A 79 -28.69 -5.10 17.46
C GLY A 79 -27.85 -5.87 18.47
N ALA A 80 -28.48 -6.48 19.46
CA ALA A 80 -27.83 -7.48 20.29
C ALA A 80 -27.33 -8.60 19.36
N GLY A 81 -26.09 -8.46 18.88
CA GLY A 81 -25.40 -9.47 18.11
C GLY A 81 -25.20 -10.73 18.97
N PRO A 82 -24.68 -11.82 18.38
CA PRO A 82 -24.23 -12.95 19.18
C PRO A 82 -23.35 -12.43 20.33
N ALA A 83 -23.54 -13.02 21.52
CA ALA A 83 -22.83 -12.62 22.73
C ALA A 83 -21.34 -12.39 22.41
N GLU A 84 -20.82 -11.20 22.77
CA GLU A 84 -19.43 -10.87 22.48
C GLU A 84 -18.51 -11.98 23.00
N ASP A 85 -17.69 -12.49 22.08
CA ASP A 85 -16.69 -13.53 22.35
C ASP A 85 -15.81 -13.12 23.54
N PRO A 86 -15.54 -14.05 24.49
CA PRO A 86 -14.79 -13.72 25.71
C PRO A 86 -13.39 -13.18 25.40
N GLU A 87 -12.75 -13.58 24.31
CA GLU A 87 -11.46 -13.04 23.88
C GLU A 87 -11.61 -11.58 23.45
N THR A 88 -12.62 -11.25 22.64
CA THR A 88 -12.91 -9.85 22.23
C THR A 88 -13.19 -8.97 23.46
N ARG A 89 -13.97 -9.48 24.42
CA ARG A 89 -14.23 -8.76 25.69
C ARG A 89 -12.95 -8.55 26.49
N GLY A 90 -12.11 -9.58 26.62
CA GLY A 90 -10.83 -9.51 27.31
C GLY A 90 -9.86 -8.52 26.66
N LEU A 91 -9.76 -8.53 25.33
CA LEU A 91 -8.95 -7.59 24.57
C LEU A 91 -9.44 -6.15 24.73
N ARG A 92 -10.76 -5.91 24.68
CA ARG A 92 -11.31 -4.56 24.91
C ARG A 92 -11.01 -4.06 26.33
N ALA A 93 -11.16 -4.92 27.34
CA ALA A 93 -10.80 -4.57 28.71
C ALA A 93 -9.29 -4.27 28.86
N ALA A 94 -8.44 -5.03 28.18
CA ALA A 94 -6.98 -4.81 28.20
C ALA A 94 -6.59 -3.48 27.53
N VAL A 95 -7.20 -3.14 26.39
CA VAL A 95 -7.01 -1.83 25.72
C VAL A 95 -7.56 -0.68 26.58
N ALA A 96 -8.66 -0.89 27.31
CA ALA A 96 -9.19 0.12 28.23
C ALA A 96 -8.30 0.33 29.44
N ALA A 97 -7.64 -0.73 29.94
CA ALA A 97 -6.71 -0.66 31.05
C ALA A 97 -5.37 0.00 30.66
N ASP A 98 -4.93 -0.21 29.42
CA ASP A 98 -3.70 0.37 28.88
C ASP A 98 -3.89 0.85 27.42
N PRO A 99 -4.40 2.08 27.21
CA PRO A 99 -4.70 2.62 25.89
C PRO A 99 -3.49 2.85 24.99
N GLU A 100 -2.28 2.85 25.55
CA GLU A 100 -1.03 3.12 24.84
C GLU A 100 -0.40 1.85 24.24
N ARG A 101 -0.94 0.68 24.57
CA ARG A 101 -0.50 -0.61 24.05
C ARG A 101 -1.07 -0.86 22.66
N ASP A 102 -0.37 -0.35 21.66
CA ASP A 102 -0.74 -0.50 20.24
C ASP A 102 -0.80 -1.97 19.80
N ASP A 103 0.00 -2.86 20.39
CA ASP A 103 -0.09 -4.29 20.12
C ASP A 103 -1.43 -4.92 20.56
N LEU A 104 -1.99 -4.47 21.69
CA LEU A 104 -3.29 -4.94 22.19
C LEU A 104 -4.43 -4.39 21.33
N ARG A 105 -4.33 -3.11 20.94
CA ARG A 105 -5.28 -2.47 20.04
C ARG A 105 -5.28 -3.13 18.66
N ARG A 106 -4.10 -3.43 18.11
CA ARG A 106 -3.93 -4.17 16.85
C ARG A 106 -4.58 -5.55 16.91
N ARG A 107 -4.36 -6.30 17.99
CA ARG A 107 -4.99 -7.62 18.20
C ARG A 107 -6.51 -7.51 18.26
N LEU A 108 -7.04 -6.49 18.94
CA LEU A 108 -8.47 -6.21 19.01
C LEU A 108 -9.04 -5.91 17.62
N ALA A 109 -8.42 -5.00 16.86
CA ALA A 109 -8.84 -4.65 15.50
C ALA A 109 -8.87 -5.88 14.58
N LEU A 110 -7.82 -6.72 14.59
CA LEU A 110 -7.75 -7.95 13.80
C LEU A 110 -8.79 -9.00 14.24
N LYS A 111 -9.10 -9.10 15.53
CA LYS A 111 -10.16 -9.98 16.04
C LYS A 111 -11.54 -9.51 15.56
N LEU A 112 -11.82 -8.21 15.67
CA LEU A 112 -13.06 -7.59 15.18
C LEU A 112 -13.22 -7.76 13.67
N LEU A 113 -12.14 -7.59 12.91
CA LEU A 113 -12.11 -7.81 11.46
C LEU A 113 -12.52 -9.25 11.10
N ARG A 114 -11.96 -10.26 11.79
CA ARG A 114 -12.32 -11.68 11.59
C ARG A 114 -13.76 -11.99 11.96
N GLN A 115 -14.33 -11.26 12.92
CA GLN A 115 -15.72 -11.39 13.35
C GLN A 115 -16.72 -10.70 12.41
N GLY A 116 -16.25 -9.95 11.42
CA GLY A 116 -17.11 -9.17 10.54
C GLY A 116 -17.55 -7.83 11.13
N ALA A 117 -17.06 -7.46 12.32
CA ALA A 117 -17.34 -6.19 12.98
C ALA A 117 -16.49 -5.06 12.38
N PHE A 118 -16.66 -4.81 11.08
CA PHE A 118 -15.75 -3.96 10.30
C PHE A 118 -15.69 -2.53 10.82
N PHE A 119 -16.81 -1.94 11.22
CA PHE A 119 -16.83 -0.57 11.75
C PHE A 119 -16.03 -0.45 13.06
N ALA A 120 -16.23 -1.36 14.01
CA ALA A 120 -15.44 -1.36 15.24
C ALA A 120 -13.96 -1.64 14.97
N ALA A 121 -13.63 -2.52 14.02
CA ALA A 121 -12.25 -2.75 13.60
C ALA A 121 -11.61 -1.50 12.98
N PHE A 122 -12.39 -0.71 12.22
CA PHE A 122 -11.96 0.54 11.62
C PHE A 122 -11.62 1.59 12.68
N GLU A 123 -12.49 1.79 13.67
CA GLU A 123 -12.23 2.73 14.78
C GLU A 123 -10.95 2.38 15.55
N GLU A 124 -10.72 1.10 15.81
CA GLU A 124 -9.49 0.66 16.48
C GLU A 124 -8.24 0.81 15.59
N ALA A 125 -8.39 0.66 14.28
CA ALA A 125 -7.31 0.88 13.32
C ALA A 125 -6.95 2.37 13.16
N GLU A 126 -7.95 3.26 13.16
CA GLU A 126 -7.70 4.71 13.10
C GLU A 126 -6.96 5.19 14.35
N LYS A 127 -7.34 4.72 15.54
CA LYS A 127 -6.63 5.03 16.80
C LYS A 127 -5.17 4.57 16.80
N LEU A 128 -4.82 3.49 16.10
CA LEU A 128 -3.42 3.09 15.92
C LEU A 128 -2.65 4.17 15.13
N LEU A 129 -3.24 4.60 14.01
CA LEU A 129 -2.62 5.56 13.10
C LEU A 129 -2.66 7.01 13.60
N GLU A 130 -3.56 7.34 14.54
CA GLU A 130 -3.52 8.61 15.27
C GLU A 130 -2.25 8.72 16.14
N ARG A 131 -1.75 7.59 16.65
CA ARG A 131 -0.55 7.53 17.49
C ARG A 131 0.72 7.43 16.67
N ASP A 132 0.72 6.51 15.71
CA ASP A 132 1.81 6.33 14.76
C ASP A 132 1.25 6.24 13.33
N PRO A 133 1.21 7.37 12.60
CA PRO A 133 0.71 7.40 11.22
C PRO A 133 1.53 6.54 10.25
N GLU A 134 2.76 6.17 10.64
CA GLU A 134 3.74 5.48 9.82
C GLU A 134 3.87 3.99 10.17
N ASP A 135 3.11 3.51 11.14
CA ASP A 135 3.10 2.12 11.58
C ASP A 135 2.61 1.19 10.46
N VAL A 136 3.56 0.41 9.91
CA VAL A 136 3.31 -0.55 8.81
C VAL A 136 2.18 -1.50 9.15
N ASP A 137 2.16 -2.02 10.38
CA ASP A 137 1.13 -2.96 10.80
C ASP A 137 -0.23 -2.25 10.97
N GLY A 138 -0.23 -0.98 11.38
CA GLY A 138 -1.44 -0.16 11.53
C GLY A 138 -2.06 0.17 10.18
N LEU A 139 -1.22 0.57 9.23
CA LEU A 139 -1.61 0.82 7.82
C LEU A 139 -2.20 -0.45 7.20
N PHE A 140 -1.57 -1.60 7.44
CA PHE A 140 -2.08 -2.89 6.98
C PHE A 140 -3.46 -3.21 7.57
N VAL A 141 -3.64 -3.05 8.89
CA VAL A 141 -4.94 -3.32 9.54
C VAL A 141 -6.02 -2.42 8.96
N LEU A 142 -5.78 -1.11 8.85
CA LEU A 142 -6.74 -0.18 8.26
C LEU A 142 -7.09 -0.57 6.83
N ALA A 143 -6.08 -0.91 6.02
CA ALA A 143 -6.30 -1.30 4.65
C ALA A 143 -7.10 -2.60 4.54
N ALA A 144 -6.78 -3.62 5.34
CA ALA A 144 -7.51 -4.87 5.37
C ALA A 144 -8.98 -4.66 5.76
N VAL A 145 -9.27 -3.78 6.72
CA VAL A 145 -10.64 -3.37 7.07
C VAL A 145 -11.33 -2.72 5.88
N ARG A 146 -10.67 -1.79 5.17
CA ARG A 146 -11.24 -1.13 3.98
C ARG A 146 -11.50 -2.10 2.82
N VAL A 147 -10.66 -3.11 2.62
CA VAL A 147 -10.92 -4.19 1.65
C VAL A 147 -12.21 -4.93 2.01
N ARG A 148 -12.38 -5.31 3.29
CA ARG A 148 -13.58 -6.01 3.75
C ARG A 148 -14.85 -5.16 3.71
N MET A 149 -14.72 -3.85 3.82
CA MET A 149 -15.82 -2.89 3.63
C MET A 149 -16.15 -2.63 2.15
N GLY A 150 -15.46 -3.27 1.19
CA GLY A 150 -15.69 -3.03 -0.23
C GLY A 150 -15.20 -1.65 -0.71
N GLN A 151 -14.15 -1.11 -0.07
CA GLN A 151 -13.56 0.19 -0.41
C GLN A 151 -12.15 0.01 -1.03
N PRO A 152 -11.99 -0.69 -2.17
CA PRO A 152 -10.67 -0.97 -2.73
C PRO A 152 -9.89 0.29 -3.11
N SER A 153 -10.58 1.34 -3.56
CA SER A 153 -9.97 2.64 -3.91
C SER A 153 -9.28 3.34 -2.74
N ARG A 154 -9.72 3.07 -1.50
CA ARG A 154 -9.10 3.61 -0.29
C ARG A 154 -8.13 2.63 0.36
N ALA A 155 -8.22 1.34 0.05
CA ALA A 155 -7.34 0.32 0.59
C ALA A 155 -6.02 0.21 -0.18
N LEU A 156 -6.06 0.35 -1.52
CA LEU A 156 -4.88 0.18 -2.36
C LEU A 156 -3.72 1.13 -2.01
N PRO A 157 -3.94 2.45 -1.81
CA PRO A 157 -2.84 3.36 -1.44
C PRO A 157 -2.16 2.97 -0.12
N LEU A 158 -2.96 2.54 0.87
CA LEU A 158 -2.43 2.10 2.17
C LEU A 158 -1.62 0.80 2.02
N LEU A 159 -2.07 -0.13 1.16
CA LEU A 159 -1.34 -1.38 0.90
C LEU A 159 -0.07 -1.13 0.10
N ASP A 160 -0.09 -0.20 -0.84
CA ASP A 160 1.10 0.20 -1.59
C ASP A 160 2.14 0.80 -0.62
N GLU A 161 1.74 1.68 0.31
CA GLU A 161 2.64 2.22 1.34
C GLU A 161 3.21 1.13 2.26
N VAL A 162 2.39 0.16 2.69
CA VAL A 162 2.86 -0.99 3.47
C VAL A 162 3.92 -1.78 2.69
N LEU A 163 3.71 -1.99 1.39
CA LEU A 163 4.62 -2.77 0.54
C LEU A 163 5.86 -2.00 0.11
N GLU A 164 5.83 -0.67 0.06
CA GLU A 164 7.02 0.17 -0.10
C GLU A 164 7.95 0.03 1.10
N ARG A 165 7.39 0.02 2.32
CA ARG A 165 8.13 -0.11 3.58
C ARG A 165 8.54 -1.56 3.87
N ALA A 166 7.64 -2.51 3.57
CA ALA A 166 7.80 -3.93 3.81
C ALA A 166 7.44 -4.76 2.55
N PRO A 167 8.35 -4.83 1.55
CA PRO A 167 8.09 -5.48 0.26
C PRO A 167 7.72 -6.97 0.34
N ASN A 168 8.11 -7.63 1.43
CA ASN A 168 7.87 -9.06 1.66
C ASN A 168 6.70 -9.31 2.63
N HIS A 169 5.84 -8.31 2.89
CA HIS A 169 4.72 -8.46 3.80
C HIS A 169 3.58 -9.28 3.16
N VAL A 170 3.66 -10.61 3.30
CA VAL A 170 2.73 -11.58 2.70
C VAL A 170 1.25 -11.27 2.98
N PRO A 171 0.83 -10.87 4.21
CA PRO A 171 -0.56 -10.49 4.44
C PRO A 171 -1.01 -9.28 3.63
N ALA A 172 -0.13 -8.30 3.40
CA ALA A 172 -0.45 -7.10 2.60
C ALA A 172 -0.52 -7.42 1.12
N LEU A 173 0.36 -8.28 0.59
CA LEU A 173 0.26 -8.78 -0.78
C LEU A 173 -1.08 -9.52 -0.99
N THR A 174 -1.46 -10.37 -0.04
CA THR A 174 -2.76 -11.07 -0.07
C THR A 174 -3.94 -10.09 -0.11
N ALA A 175 -3.95 -9.11 0.78
CA ALA A 175 -5.00 -8.10 0.85
C ALA A 175 -5.04 -7.20 -0.40
N ARG A 176 -3.87 -6.88 -0.97
CA ARG A 176 -3.75 -6.10 -2.21
C ARG A 176 -4.31 -6.84 -3.40
N GLY A 177 -4.02 -8.13 -3.54
CA GLY A 177 -4.64 -8.95 -4.58
C GLY A 177 -6.17 -8.98 -4.45
N GLN A 178 -6.71 -9.09 -3.23
CA GLN A 178 -8.16 -9.02 -3.00
C GLN A 178 -8.75 -7.65 -3.38
N ALA A 179 -8.07 -6.56 -3.02
CA ALA A 179 -8.48 -5.20 -3.38
C ALA A 179 -8.45 -4.98 -4.90
N LEU A 180 -7.42 -5.47 -5.59
CA LEU A 180 -7.27 -5.41 -7.04
C LEU A 180 -8.36 -6.20 -7.75
N LEU A 181 -8.68 -7.41 -7.29
CA LEU A 181 -9.77 -8.20 -7.85
C LEU A 181 -11.11 -7.47 -7.68
N ALA A 182 -11.38 -6.92 -6.50
CA ALA A 182 -12.59 -6.12 -6.25
C ALA A 182 -12.66 -4.84 -7.09
N ALA A 183 -11.51 -4.29 -7.51
CA ALA A 183 -11.41 -3.16 -8.44
C ALA A 183 -11.48 -3.57 -9.92
N GLY A 184 -11.60 -4.86 -10.24
CA GLY A 184 -11.63 -5.38 -11.62
C GLY A 184 -10.24 -5.55 -12.26
N HIS A 185 -9.16 -5.39 -11.51
CA HIS A 185 -7.79 -5.57 -11.97
C HIS A 185 -7.31 -7.01 -11.75
N GLU A 186 -8.00 -7.97 -12.36
CA GLU A 186 -7.80 -9.41 -12.13
C GLU A 186 -6.35 -9.88 -12.42
N ALA A 187 -5.77 -9.48 -13.55
CA ALA A 187 -4.40 -9.87 -13.90
C ALA A 187 -3.37 -9.37 -12.86
N ALA A 188 -3.56 -8.15 -12.34
CA ALA A 188 -2.70 -7.61 -11.30
C ALA A 188 -2.92 -8.32 -9.95
N ALA A 189 -4.15 -8.73 -9.65
CA ALA A 189 -4.47 -9.52 -8.45
C ALA A 189 -3.74 -10.86 -8.45
N VAL A 190 -3.83 -11.61 -9.56
CA VAL A 190 -3.16 -12.91 -9.75
C VAL A 190 -1.65 -12.75 -9.58
N ALA A 191 -1.01 -11.81 -10.27
CA ALA A 191 0.42 -11.57 -10.15
C ALA A 191 0.85 -11.21 -8.72
N THR A 192 0.02 -10.45 -7.99
CA THR A 192 0.29 -10.09 -6.59
C THR A 192 0.20 -11.32 -5.67
N TRP A 193 -0.75 -12.22 -5.91
CA TRP A 193 -0.91 -13.46 -5.15
C TRP A 193 0.17 -14.49 -5.46
N GLU A 194 0.60 -14.61 -6.72
CA GLU A 194 1.74 -15.44 -7.09
C GLU A 194 3.00 -14.99 -6.32
N ARG A 195 3.24 -13.68 -6.24
CA ARG A 195 4.34 -13.14 -5.43
C ARG A 195 4.20 -13.47 -3.94
N ALA A 196 2.98 -13.42 -3.40
CA ALA A 196 2.72 -13.81 -2.02
C ALA A 196 3.04 -15.29 -1.75
N LEU A 197 2.74 -16.18 -2.72
CA LEU A 197 3.07 -17.60 -2.64
C LEU A 197 4.57 -17.86 -2.72
N GLU A 198 5.28 -17.18 -3.64
CA GLU A 198 6.75 -17.30 -3.73
C GLU A 198 7.41 -17.00 -2.39
N LEU A 199 6.98 -15.93 -1.72
CA LEU A 199 7.52 -15.50 -0.43
C LEU A 199 7.15 -16.45 0.73
N SER A 200 6.04 -17.19 0.61
CA SER A 200 5.64 -18.19 1.61
C SER A 200 6.18 -19.60 1.31
N GLY A 201 7.19 -19.72 0.44
CA GLY A 201 7.81 -20.99 0.08
C GLY A 201 6.96 -21.86 -0.84
N GLY A 202 6.06 -21.24 -1.62
CA GLY A 202 5.14 -21.92 -2.53
C GLY A 202 3.93 -22.55 -1.85
N SER A 203 3.72 -22.30 -0.56
CA SER A 203 2.55 -22.81 0.18
C SER A 203 1.87 -21.69 0.95
N ASN A 204 0.60 -21.44 0.63
CA ASN A 204 -0.29 -20.59 1.41
C ASN A 204 -1.72 -20.93 1.02
N ARG A 205 -2.38 -21.72 1.86
CA ARG A 205 -3.73 -22.24 1.60
C ARG A 205 -4.73 -21.16 1.20
N GLN A 206 -4.66 -19.99 1.83
CA GLN A 206 -5.56 -18.88 1.52
C GLN A 206 -5.30 -18.35 0.11
N VAL A 207 -4.03 -18.14 -0.24
CA VAL A 207 -3.66 -17.57 -1.55
C VAL A 207 -3.89 -18.57 -2.67
N GLU A 208 -3.63 -19.86 -2.44
CA GLU A 208 -3.97 -20.94 -3.37
C GLU A 208 -5.47 -21.02 -3.66
N GLU A 209 -6.30 -20.80 -2.64
CA GLU A 209 -7.75 -20.75 -2.79
C GLU A 209 -8.20 -19.55 -3.61
N LEU A 210 -7.64 -18.36 -3.35
CA LEU A 210 -7.92 -17.13 -4.10
C LEU A 210 -7.52 -17.26 -5.58
N LEU A 211 -6.36 -17.86 -5.87
CA LEU A 211 -5.91 -18.10 -7.25
C LEU A 211 -6.81 -19.11 -7.98
N ARG A 212 -7.24 -20.17 -7.29
CA ARG A 212 -8.19 -21.13 -7.85
C ARG A 212 -9.53 -20.47 -8.17
N GLU A 213 -10.02 -19.62 -7.27
CA GLU A 213 -11.27 -18.89 -7.45
C GLU A 213 -11.19 -17.97 -8.67
N ALA A 214 -10.13 -17.17 -8.78
CA ALA A 214 -9.89 -16.31 -9.95
C ALA A 214 -9.84 -17.12 -11.26
N ALA A 215 -9.11 -18.24 -11.27
CA ALA A 215 -9.00 -19.11 -12.44
C ALA A 215 -10.33 -19.79 -12.83
N SER A 216 -11.23 -20.04 -11.88
CA SER A 216 -12.52 -20.67 -12.14
C SER A 216 -13.57 -19.74 -12.76
N GLY A 217 -13.27 -18.44 -12.92
CA GLY A 217 -14.21 -17.43 -13.36
C GLY A 217 -15.32 -17.18 -12.32
N PRO A 218 -16.19 -16.16 -12.53
CA PRO A 218 -17.31 -15.92 -11.64
C PRO A 218 -18.20 -17.16 -11.62
N ARG A 219 -18.33 -17.82 -10.45
CA ARG A 219 -19.28 -18.93 -10.30
C ARG A 219 -20.64 -18.39 -10.71
N ALA A 220 -21.18 -18.86 -11.84
CA ALA A 220 -22.59 -18.73 -12.11
C ALA A 220 -23.29 -19.32 -10.88
N SER A 221 -24.01 -18.48 -10.13
CA SER A 221 -24.85 -18.91 -9.02
C SER A 221 -25.64 -20.12 -9.50
N PRO A 222 -25.72 -21.23 -8.73
CA PRO A 222 -26.65 -22.29 -9.09
C PRO A 222 -28.02 -21.63 -9.16
N THR A 223 -28.52 -21.43 -10.37
CA THR A 223 -29.89 -20.99 -10.59
C THR A 223 -30.74 -22.01 -9.86
N ALA A 224 -31.40 -21.56 -8.79
CA ALA A 224 -32.37 -22.35 -8.04
C ALA A 224 -33.49 -22.72 -9.02
N GLY A 225 -33.32 -23.87 -9.68
CA GLY A 225 -34.34 -24.56 -10.44
C GLY A 225 -34.78 -25.75 -9.59
N SER A 226 -35.91 -25.58 -8.90
CA SER A 226 -36.71 -26.66 -8.33
C SER A 226 -38.15 -26.28 -8.55
#